data_AF-A0AAC9N4M1-F1
#
_entry.id   AF-A0AAC9N4M1-F1
#
_cell.length_a   1.000
_cell.length_b   1.000
_cell.length_c   1.000
_cell.angle_alpha   90.00
_cell.angle_beta   90.00
_cell.angle_gamma   90.00
#
_symmetry.space_group_name_H-M   'P 1'
#
loop_
_entity.id
_entity.type
_entity.pdbx_description
1 polymer ?
#
loop_
_entity_poly.entity_id
_entity_poly.type
_entity_poly.pdbx_seq_one_letter_code
_entity_poly.pdbx_strand_id
1 'polypeptide(L)'
;MPHLLATLRNVPFETIKAVLENDRAFHASEEMFLEHIWQNADDENEVLFLFRINSIDNTKKLIDRLHTKALEQDPNANLPKMTYLQ
;
A
#
# COMPACT_ATOMS: atom_id res chain seq x y z
N MET A 1 -5.59 -15.40 -8.23
CA MET A 1 -5.17 -14.04 -8.62
C MET A 1 -4.19 -13.56 -7.57
N PRO A 2 -3.09 -12.90 -7.95
CA PRO A 2 -2.09 -12.45 -6.99
C PRO A 2 -2.63 -11.32 -6.12
N HIS A 3 -2.03 -11.18 -4.93
CA HIS A 3 -2.32 -10.11 -4.00
C HIS A 3 -1.04 -9.40 -3.58
N LEU A 4 -1.20 -8.16 -3.15
CA LEU A 4 -0.17 -7.39 -2.48
C LEU A 4 -0.66 -7.09 -1.06
N LEU A 5 0.03 -7.63 -0.07
CA LEU A 5 -0.10 -7.20 1.32
C LEU A 5 0.90 -6.07 1.57
N ALA A 6 0.40 -4.92 1.98
CA ALA A 6 1.22 -3.80 2.39
C ALA A 6 1.03 -3.54 3.88
N THR A 7 2.11 -3.21 4.57
CA THR A 7 2.07 -2.79 5.97
C THR A 7 2.75 -1.45 6.15
N LEU A 8 2.17 -0.60 6.99
CA LEU A 8 2.72 0.70 7.32
C LEU A 8 2.68 0.90 8.83
N ARG A 9 3.75 1.47 9.39
CA ARG A 9 3.88 1.71 10.82
C ARG A 9 3.81 3.19 11.17
N ASN A 10 3.40 3.50 12.39
CA ASN A 10 3.39 4.83 12.98
C ASN A 10 2.51 5.84 12.23
N VAL A 11 1.44 5.37 11.57
CA VAL A 11 0.42 6.25 10.96
C VAL A 11 -0.96 5.80 11.44
N PRO A 12 -1.84 6.71 11.89
CA PRO A 12 -3.16 6.33 12.38
C PRO A 12 -3.99 5.60 11.31
N PHE A 13 -4.70 4.55 11.74
CA PHE A 13 -5.57 3.74 10.88
C PHE A 13 -6.55 4.60 10.06
N GLU A 14 -7.26 5.53 10.70
CA GLU A 14 -8.24 6.39 10.02
C GLU A 14 -7.60 7.28 8.96
N THR A 15 -6.36 7.72 9.18
CA THR A 15 -5.59 8.49 8.18
C THR A 15 -5.27 7.61 6.97
N ILE A 16 -4.79 6.39 7.17
CA ILE A 16 -4.49 5.46 6.07
C ILE A 16 -5.75 5.07 5.32
N LYS A 17 -6.84 4.78 6.03
CA LYS A 17 -8.12 4.47 5.43
C LYS A 17 -8.60 5.60 4.52
N ALA A 18 -8.59 6.84 5.01
CA ALA A 18 -9.00 8.01 4.23
C ALA A 18 -8.15 8.20 2.97
N VAL A 19 -6.82 8.05 3.08
CA VAL A 19 -5.91 8.16 1.93
C VAL A 19 -6.21 7.06 0.90
N LEU A 20 -6.30 5.80 1.32
CA LEU A 20 -6.56 4.69 0.42
C LEU A 20 -7.93 4.78 -0.28
N GLU A 21 -8.94 5.32 0.40
CA GLU A 21 -10.26 5.59 -0.17
C GLU A 21 -10.22 6.71 -1.20
N ASN A 22 -9.52 7.82 -0.91
CA ASN A 22 -9.34 8.94 -1.84
C ASN A 22 -8.57 8.52 -3.10
N ASP A 23 -7.57 7.66 -2.95
CA ASP A 23 -6.72 7.19 -4.05
C ASP A 23 -7.29 5.97 -4.78
N ARG A 24 -8.49 5.51 -4.42
CA ARG A 24 -9.13 4.31 -4.99
C ARG A 24 -9.19 4.34 -6.52
N ALA A 25 -9.50 5.49 -7.12
CA ALA A 25 -9.58 5.63 -8.57
C ALA A 25 -8.20 5.49 -9.23
N PHE A 26 -7.17 6.05 -8.60
CA PHE A 26 -5.78 5.90 -9.05
C PHE A 26 -5.34 4.44 -8.97
N HIS A 27 -5.55 3.77 -7.83
CA HIS A 27 -5.23 2.35 -7.68
C HIS A 27 -5.90 1.49 -8.75
N ALA A 28 -7.19 1.71 -9.02
CA ALA A 28 -7.92 0.97 -10.05
C ALA A 28 -7.35 1.20 -11.46
N SER A 29 -6.89 2.42 -11.77
CA SER A 29 -6.24 2.73 -13.06
C SER A 29 -4.89 2.02 -13.26
N GLU A 30 -4.26 1.60 -12.15
CA GLU A 30 -3.00 0.89 -12.10
C GLU A 30 -3.20 -0.61 -11.77
N GLU A 31 -4.41 -1.13 -11.99
CA GLU A 31 -4.78 -2.55 -11.79
C GLU A 31 -4.64 -3.06 -10.34
N MET A 32 -4.74 -2.16 -9.36
CA MET A 32 -4.72 -2.46 -7.93
C MET A 32 -6.09 -2.18 -7.31
N PHE A 33 -6.66 -3.18 -6.64
CA PHE A 33 -7.99 -3.07 -6.05
C PHE A 33 -7.92 -3.36 -4.56
N LEU A 34 -8.16 -2.33 -3.73
CA LEU A 34 -8.20 -2.49 -2.28
C LEU A 34 -9.35 -3.42 -1.90
N GLU A 35 -9.03 -4.52 -1.22
CA GLU A 35 -10.04 -5.48 -0.72
C GLU A 35 -10.26 -5.32 0.77
N HIS A 36 -9.17 -5.15 1.52
CA HIS A 36 -9.22 -5.10 2.98
C HIS A 36 -8.22 -4.13 3.58
N ILE A 37 -8.57 -3.60 4.74
CA ILE A 37 -7.73 -2.79 5.61
C ILE A 37 -7.98 -3.20 7.06
N TRP A 38 -6.92 -3.33 7.85
CA TRP A 38 -6.97 -3.73 9.25
C TRP A 38 -5.98 -2.92 10.07
N GLN A 39 -6.38 -2.59 11.29
CA GLN A 39 -5.45 -2.27 12.36
C GLN A 39 -4.85 -3.58 12.88
N ASN A 40 -3.52 -3.67 13.03
CA ASN A 40 -2.90 -4.82 13.67
C ASN A 40 -3.32 -4.85 15.16
N ALA A 41 -3.87 -5.98 15.61
CA ALA A 41 -4.32 -6.17 16.99
C ALA A 41 -3.15 -6.41 17.97
N ASP A 42 -2.01 -6.89 17.47
CA ASP A 42 -0.80 -7.14 18.25
C ASP A 42 0.17 -5.94 18.24
N ASP A 43 -0.02 -4.98 17.32
CA ASP A 43 0.76 -3.74 17.21
C ASP A 43 -0.14 -2.57 16.75
N GLU A 44 -0.62 -1.77 17.70
CA GLU A 44 -1.49 -0.62 17.40
C GLU A 44 -0.84 0.42 16.48
N ASN A 45 0.48 0.38 16.28
CA ASN A 45 1.16 1.27 15.35
C ASN A 45 1.20 0.72 13.93
N GLU A 46 0.81 -0.53 13.67
CA GLU A 46 0.89 -1.16 12.36
C GLU A 46 -0.50 -1.30 11.71
N VAL A 47 -0.61 -0.79 10.49
CA VAL A 47 -1.81 -0.95 9.64
C VAL A 47 -1.46 -1.89 8.50
N LEU A 48 -2.36 -2.82 8.21
CA LEU A 48 -2.25 -3.77 7.09
C LEU A 48 -3.34 -3.49 6.07
N PHE A 49 -3.00 -3.57 4.79
CA PHE A 49 -3.99 -3.48 3.73
C PHE A 49 -3.64 -4.43 2.58
N LEU A 50 -4.68 -5.05 2.02
CA LEU A 50 -4.59 -6.05 0.98
C LEU A 50 -5.17 -5.50 -0.32
N PHE A 51 -4.35 -5.55 -1.37
CA PHE A 51 -4.78 -5.31 -2.74
C PHE A 51 -4.86 -6.62 -3.50
N ARG A 52 -5.95 -6.82 -4.25
CA ARG A 52 -5.95 -7.72 -5.40
C ARG A 52 -5.28 -7.02 -6.56
N ILE A 53 -4.38 -7.73 -7.24
CA ILE A 53 -3.61 -7.19 -8.36
C ILE A 53 -3.69 -8.12 -9.58
N ASN A 54 -3.51 -7.56 -10.77
CA ASN A 54 -3.52 -8.34 -12.02
C ASN A 54 -2.15 -8.97 -12.33
N SER A 55 -1.04 -8.31 -11.95
CA SER A 55 0.32 -8.75 -12.27
C SER A 55 1.32 -8.30 -11.21
N ILE A 56 2.06 -9.26 -10.63
CA ILE A 56 3.14 -8.98 -9.66
C ILE A 56 4.23 -8.10 -10.28
N ASP A 57 4.63 -8.37 -11.53
CA ASP A 57 5.72 -7.64 -12.18
C ASP A 57 5.36 -6.19 -12.50
N ASN A 58 4.11 -5.93 -12.91
CA ASN A 58 3.64 -4.57 -13.16
C ASN A 58 3.53 -3.80 -11.84
N THR A 59 2.95 -4.43 -10.81
CA THR A 59 2.83 -3.82 -9.48
C THR A 59 4.20 -3.49 -8.89
N LYS A 60 5.21 -4.37 -9.03
CA LYS A 60 6.59 -4.06 -8.57
C LYS A 60 7.13 -2.79 -9.21
N LYS A 61 7.06 -2.67 -10.53
CA LYS A 61 7.55 -1.47 -11.26
C LYS A 61 6.82 -0.20 -10.83
N LEU A 62 5.51 -0.28 -10.62
CA LEU A 62 4.71 0.82 -10.14
C LEU A 62 5.14 1.25 -8.73
N ILE A 63 5.21 0.32 -7.79
CA ILE A 63 5.58 0.60 -6.41
C ILE A 63 6.99 1.18 -6.34
N ASP A 64 7.95 0.61 -7.08
CA ASP A 64 9.32 1.14 -7.13
C ASP A 64 9.32 2.61 -7.61
N ARG A 65 8.57 2.91 -8.68
CA ARG A 65 8.40 4.29 -9.18
C ARG A 65 7.79 5.23 -8.15
N LEU A 66 6.78 4.78 -7.41
CA LEU A 66 6.13 5.60 -6.36
C LEU A 66 7.05 5.82 -5.16
N HIS A 67 7.75 4.78 -4.72
CA HIS A 67 8.72 4.85 -3.61
C HIS A 67 9.90 5.76 -3.96
N THR A 68 10.46 5.65 -5.17
CA THR A 68 11.52 6.56 -5.62
C THR A 68 11.06 8.01 -5.60
N LYS A 69 9.89 8.32 -6.15
CA LYS A 69 9.33 9.69 -6.13
C LYS A 69 9.10 10.22 -4.71
N ALA A 70 8.62 9.38 -3.80
CA ALA A 70 8.42 9.75 -2.40
C ALA A 70 9.76 10.08 -1.73
N LEU A 71 10.79 9.26 -1.97
CA LEU A 71 12.14 9.47 -1.41
C LEU A 71 12.87 10.69 -2.01
N GLU A 72 12.61 11.03 -3.28
CA GLU A 72 13.12 12.26 -3.91
C GLU A 72 12.54 13.51 -3.25
N GLN A 73 11.30 13.46 -2.78
CA GLN A 73 10.63 14.57 -2.09
C GLN A 73 11.00 14.63 -0.61
N ASP A 74 11.04 13.48 0.05
CA ASP A 74 11.44 13.31 1.44
C ASP A 74 12.32 12.06 1.59
N PRO A 75 13.65 12.22 1.78
CA PRO A 75 14.54 11.08 1.98
C PRO A 75 14.21 10.21 3.20
N ASN A 76 13.41 10.71 4.14
CA ASN A 76 12.95 9.99 5.32
C ASN A 76 11.48 9.54 5.20
N ALA A 77 10.92 9.53 3.99
CA ALA A 77 9.55 9.13 3.74
C ALA A 77 9.26 7.75 4.37
N ASN A 78 8.16 7.67 5.12
CA ASN A 78 7.70 6.42 5.72
C ASN A 78 7.04 5.55 4.65
N LEU A 79 7.79 4.61 4.08
CA LEU A 79 7.31 3.75 3.01
C LEU A 79 6.69 2.44 3.55
N PRO A 80 5.61 1.97 2.94
CA PRO A 80 5.03 0.68 3.30
C PRO A 80 5.94 -0.48 2.90
N LYS A 81 5.95 -1.52 3.74
CA LYS A 81 6.58 -2.80 3.41
C LYS A 81 5.63 -3.60 2.53
N MET A 82 6.15 -4.09 1.41
CA MET A 82 5.36 -4.85 0.41
C MET A 82 5.65 -6.35 0.47
N THR A 83 4.60 -7.15 0.52
CA THR A 83 4.65 -8.61 0.42
C THR A 83 3.74 -9.07 -0.72
N TYR A 84 4.33 -9.64 -1.76
CA TYR A 84 3.61 -10.17 -2.93
C TYR A 84 3.20 -11.63 -2.67
N LEU A 85 1.94 -11.95 -2.93
CA LEU A 85 1.30 -13.24 -2.66
C LEU A 85 0.74 -13.81 -3.97
N GLN A 86 0.89 -15.12 -4.20
CA GLN A 86 0.46 -15.81 -5.42
C GLN A 86 -0.36 -17.06 -5.14
#